data_AF-A0A812H145-F1
#
_entry.id   AF-A0A812H145-F1
#
_cell.length_a   1.000
_cell.length_b   1.000
_cell.length_c   1.000
_cell.angle_alpha   90.00
_cell.angle_beta   90.00
_cell.angle_gamma   90.00
#
_symmetry.space_group_name_H-M   'P 1'
#
loop_
_entity.id
_entity.type
_entity.pdbx_description
1 polymer ?
#
loop_
_entity_poly.entity_id
_entity_poly.type
_entity_poly.pdbx_seq_one_letter_code
_entity_poly.pdbx_strand_id
1 'polypeptide(L)'
;MHNIGEDKHNCRPQTRVWVDTDITIGHHDGFKLCDVDDGYALGLLLRSQEVDIVGVSSTLGNCDDIEVTTSIATTFIKKFGPTYLEVSQGSATYLDSTKDIPPAVNDLVTQLEQEPLTILAIGALTNIALLIRHFPEQAKNIEKVVCVAGRRSTEQHFVASKRQPRPFRDLNFEVDQAAFQVLLDSDIPVTLVPFETCAQVWINFKELHKMSHGSSLSHFLESHSIAWCAEWEVIFGAKDGFIPFDMVAAAYVVNPEWFISRHWKSKVELAASDTKKHKEKAYLVCNESIEQGRELEYVVEVSPDAEPEMLKRLAERDIGAFVLGLSHINVIVDDVDLAADYYQRVLGFERAVDAQSQKMDYRSVSMAEFNQDAGLGGQDVVVDVLFVKHPYASVYLELMKYHTPVGTTEIPPQPKTYDIGGPRHIALEVSNCSEVFRYLKEQEGVTMIDDSDNYHPEKLDGFPISFFYWIDKYGIQWEMEEGRRVGTSRGII
;
A
#
# COMPACT_ATOMS: atom_id res chain seq x y z
N MET A 1 -1.95 -8.70 -33.55
CA MET A 1 -2.64 -9.49 -32.51
C MET A 1 -1.59 -9.93 -31.52
N HIS A 2 -1.23 -9.05 -30.59
CA HIS A 2 -0.47 -9.43 -29.42
C HIS A 2 -1.47 -9.97 -28.41
N ASN A 3 -1.27 -11.22 -27.99
CA ASN A 3 -1.94 -11.77 -26.82
C ASN A 3 -1.53 -10.91 -25.63
N ILE A 4 -2.43 -10.03 -25.22
CA ILE A 4 -2.42 -9.45 -23.88
C ILE A 4 -2.52 -10.67 -22.96
N GLY A 5 -1.48 -10.85 -22.14
CA GLY A 5 -1.36 -11.99 -21.26
C GLY A 5 -2.62 -12.15 -20.42
N GLU A 6 -3.03 -13.40 -20.24
CA GLU A 6 -3.93 -13.78 -19.15
C GLU A 6 -3.51 -13.03 -17.90
N ASP A 7 -4.50 -12.40 -17.26
CA ASP A 7 -4.42 -11.74 -15.97
C ASP A 7 -3.96 -12.75 -14.92
N LYS A 8 -2.66 -13.05 -14.92
CA LYS A 8 -1.98 -13.68 -13.80
C LYS A 8 -1.84 -12.56 -12.78
N HIS A 9 -2.93 -12.32 -12.06
CA HIS A 9 -2.92 -11.80 -10.71
C HIS A 9 -2.03 -12.75 -9.89
N ASN A 10 -0.72 -12.61 -10.04
CA ASN A 10 0.27 -13.20 -9.17
C ASN A 10 0.23 -12.32 -7.92
N CYS A 11 -0.04 -12.92 -6.77
CA CYS A 11 -0.04 -12.25 -5.47
C CYS A 11 1.41 -11.87 -5.15
N ARG A 12 1.96 -10.84 -5.81
CA ARG A 12 3.23 -10.25 -5.38
C ARG A 12 2.96 -9.65 -4.00
N PRO A 13 3.85 -9.87 -3.00
CA PRO A 13 3.74 -9.16 -1.73
C PRO A 13 3.70 -7.65 -2.01
N GLN A 14 2.96 -6.91 -1.19
CA GLN A 14 2.86 -5.47 -1.32
C GLN A 14 4.26 -4.85 -1.19
N THR A 15 4.56 -3.86 -2.01
CA THR A 15 5.79 -3.08 -1.88
C THR A 15 5.65 -2.20 -0.65
N ARG A 16 6.52 -2.36 0.35
CA ARG A 16 6.58 -1.45 1.51
C ARG A 16 7.14 -0.11 1.06
N VAL A 17 6.39 0.96 1.30
CA VAL A 17 6.72 2.30 0.81
C VAL A 17 6.69 3.31 1.95
N TRP A 18 7.76 4.09 2.05
CA TRP A 18 7.79 5.35 2.80
C TRP A 18 7.63 6.52 1.83
N VAL A 19 6.69 7.43 2.08
CA VAL A 19 6.47 8.61 1.23
C VAL A 19 7.00 9.87 1.93
N ASP A 20 7.96 10.56 1.31
CA ASP A 20 8.48 11.85 1.77
C ASP A 20 7.95 12.96 0.85
N THR A 21 7.04 13.80 1.36
CA THR A 21 6.17 14.69 0.57
C THR A 21 6.13 16.12 1.10
N ASP A 22 6.09 17.08 0.21
CA ASP A 22 5.94 18.51 0.49
C ASP A 22 4.54 19.02 0.10
N ILE A 23 3.53 18.15 0.29
CA ILE A 23 2.12 18.39 -0.06
C ILE A 23 1.58 19.76 0.37
N THR A 24 1.03 20.47 -0.62
CA THR A 24 0.36 21.76 -0.43
C THR A 24 -1.08 21.82 -0.94
N ILE A 25 -1.69 20.68 -1.27
CA ILE A 25 -3.04 20.67 -1.86
C ILE A 25 -4.06 21.39 -0.97
N GLY A 26 -4.76 22.37 -1.55
CA GLY A 26 -5.74 23.20 -0.86
C GLY A 26 -5.17 24.29 0.05
N HIS A 27 -3.85 24.47 0.07
CA HIS A 27 -3.21 25.62 0.69
C HIS A 27 -3.16 26.83 -0.26
N HIS A 28 -3.14 28.03 0.32
CA HIS A 28 -3.00 29.28 -0.40
C HIS A 28 -1.93 30.14 0.29
N ASP A 29 -0.85 30.46 -0.43
CA ASP A 29 0.13 31.45 0.00
C ASP A 29 -0.29 32.83 -0.51
N GLY A 30 -1.11 33.51 0.30
CA GLY A 30 -1.77 34.76 -0.07
C GLY A 30 -2.75 34.57 -1.23
N PHE A 31 -2.42 35.12 -2.40
CA PHE A 31 -3.23 34.96 -3.62
C PHE A 31 -2.72 33.87 -4.57
N LYS A 32 -1.59 33.22 -4.23
CA LYS A 32 -0.97 32.20 -5.07
C LYS A 32 -1.61 30.84 -4.78
N LEU A 33 -1.99 30.13 -5.83
CA LEU A 33 -2.37 28.72 -5.72
C LEU A 33 -1.12 27.89 -5.44
N CYS A 34 -1.29 26.84 -4.64
CA CYS A 34 -0.21 25.91 -4.32
C CYS A 34 -0.39 24.61 -5.10
N ASP A 35 0.69 23.84 -5.20
CA ASP A 35 0.70 22.60 -5.96
C ASP A 35 -0.26 21.57 -5.35
N VAL A 36 -0.81 20.74 -6.22
CA VAL A 36 -1.81 19.71 -5.93
C VAL A 36 -1.29 18.30 -6.19
N ASP A 37 -0.16 18.14 -6.88
CA ASP A 37 0.32 16.87 -7.42
C ASP A 37 0.71 15.82 -6.37
N ASP A 38 1.31 16.22 -5.24
CA ASP A 38 1.54 15.34 -4.08
C ASP A 38 0.23 14.65 -3.62
N GLY A 39 -0.89 15.38 -3.68
CA GLY A 39 -2.21 14.86 -3.31
C GLY A 39 -2.67 13.75 -4.26
N TYR A 40 -2.33 13.86 -5.54
CA TYR A 40 -2.58 12.80 -6.52
C TYR A 40 -1.67 11.59 -6.30
N ALA A 41 -0.41 11.82 -5.94
CA ALA A 41 0.54 10.75 -5.60
C ALA A 41 0.05 9.92 -4.39
N LEU A 42 -0.23 10.57 -3.26
CA LEU A 42 -0.79 9.90 -2.08
C LEU A 42 -2.14 9.25 -2.39
N GLY A 43 -3.00 9.94 -3.14
CA GLY A 43 -4.30 9.42 -3.54
C GLY A 43 -4.20 8.13 -4.35
N LEU A 44 -3.25 8.05 -5.29
CA LEU A 44 -3.03 6.87 -6.12
C LEU A 44 -2.49 5.70 -5.28
N LEU A 45 -1.52 5.94 -4.40
CA LEU A 45 -0.95 4.92 -3.53
C LEU A 45 -2.01 4.33 -2.58
N LEU A 46 -2.84 5.18 -1.97
CA LEU A 46 -3.95 4.76 -1.11
C LEU A 46 -5.04 3.96 -1.84
N ARG A 47 -5.03 3.97 -3.18
CA ARG A 47 -5.97 3.25 -4.05
C ARG A 47 -5.31 2.08 -4.78
N SER A 48 -4.11 1.68 -4.36
CA SER A 48 -3.32 0.64 -5.03
C SER A 48 -2.95 -0.47 -4.05
N GLN A 49 -3.51 -1.66 -4.26
CA GLN A 49 -3.25 -2.83 -3.42
C GLN A 49 -1.82 -3.33 -3.50
N GLU A 50 -1.08 -2.96 -4.55
CA GLU A 50 0.31 -3.37 -4.77
C GLU A 50 1.28 -2.69 -3.79
N VAL A 51 0.81 -1.68 -3.05
CA VAL A 51 1.62 -0.87 -2.14
C VAL A 51 1.09 -0.95 -0.72
N ASP A 52 2.00 -1.08 0.24
CA ASP A 52 1.76 -0.86 1.66
C ASP A 52 2.50 0.40 2.10
N ILE A 53 1.74 1.45 2.45
CA ILE A 53 2.33 2.69 2.95
C ILE A 53 2.63 2.50 4.44
N VAL A 54 3.90 2.32 4.77
CA VAL A 54 4.35 2.04 6.14
C VAL A 54 4.72 3.29 6.93
N GLY A 55 4.77 4.44 6.25
CA GLY A 55 4.99 5.75 6.86
C GLY A 55 4.94 6.88 5.85
N VAL A 56 4.62 8.08 6.34
CA VAL A 56 4.62 9.32 5.56
C VAL A 56 5.39 10.38 6.33
N SER A 57 6.33 11.06 5.68
CA SER A 57 6.98 12.25 6.23
C SER A 57 6.66 13.49 5.42
N SER A 58 6.55 14.62 6.13
CA SER A 58 6.55 15.92 5.49
C SER A 58 7.98 16.40 5.20
N THR A 59 8.14 17.18 4.15
CA THR A 59 9.39 17.88 3.83
C THR A 59 9.10 19.29 3.29
N LEU A 60 10.16 20.02 2.92
CA LEU A 60 10.09 21.34 2.31
C LEU A 60 10.13 21.25 0.78
N GLY A 61 9.71 22.30 0.09
CA GLY A 61 9.81 22.42 -1.37
C GLY A 61 8.76 23.37 -1.93
N ASN A 62 7.56 22.87 -2.15
CA ASN A 62 6.35 23.61 -2.54
C ASN A 62 6.00 24.69 -1.50
N CYS A 63 6.32 24.43 -0.23
CA CYS A 63 6.27 25.37 0.88
C CYS A 63 7.59 25.35 1.66
N ASP A 64 8.04 26.52 2.12
CA ASP A 64 9.22 26.67 3.00
C ASP A 64 8.84 26.60 4.51
N ASP A 65 7.56 26.34 4.82
CA ASP A 65 7.06 26.15 6.19
C ASP A 65 6.69 24.68 6.43
N ILE A 66 7.53 23.98 7.20
CA ILE A 66 7.35 22.56 7.50
C ILE A 66 6.07 22.29 8.29
N GLU A 67 5.57 23.24 9.09
CA GLU A 67 4.34 23.06 9.86
C GLU A 67 3.12 23.00 8.94
N VAL A 68 3.16 23.76 7.84
CA VAL A 68 2.11 23.77 6.82
C VAL A 68 2.06 22.41 6.10
N THR A 69 3.18 21.93 5.56
CA THR A 69 3.21 20.64 4.85
C THR A 69 2.85 19.48 5.77
N THR A 70 3.34 19.48 7.02
CA THR A 70 2.98 18.49 8.05
C THR A 70 1.49 18.48 8.35
N SER A 71 0.89 19.66 8.54
CA SER A 71 -0.54 19.79 8.86
C SER A 71 -1.43 19.31 7.70
N ILE A 72 -1.07 19.63 6.46
CA ILE A 72 -1.81 19.23 5.27
C ILE A 72 -1.70 17.72 5.07
N ALA A 73 -0.48 17.16 5.11
CA ALA A 73 -0.24 15.72 5.04
C ALA A 73 -1.04 14.98 6.11
N THR A 74 -0.98 15.43 7.37
CA THR A 74 -1.72 14.84 8.50
C THR A 74 -3.23 14.86 8.24
N THR A 75 -3.76 15.98 7.75
CA THR A 75 -5.19 16.13 7.45
C THR A 75 -5.61 15.21 6.29
N PHE A 76 -4.77 15.09 5.26
CA PHE A 76 -5.02 14.24 4.11
C PHE A 76 -5.04 12.76 4.52
N ILE A 77 -4.03 12.29 5.25
CA ILE A 77 -3.94 10.91 5.73
C ILE A 77 -5.07 10.58 6.70
N LYS A 78 -5.40 11.46 7.66
CA LYS A 78 -6.55 11.25 8.55
C LYS A 78 -7.89 11.11 7.80
N LYS A 79 -8.02 11.76 6.64
CA LYS A 79 -9.26 11.77 5.87
C LYS A 79 -9.38 10.59 4.90
N PHE A 80 -8.26 10.14 4.33
CA PHE A 80 -8.27 9.18 3.22
C PHE A 80 -7.41 7.95 3.43
N GLY A 81 -6.47 8.00 4.37
CA GLY A 81 -5.56 6.90 4.71
C GLY A 81 -6.13 5.96 5.79
N PRO A 82 -5.42 4.85 6.06
CA PRO A 82 -5.78 3.95 7.13
C PRO A 82 -5.54 4.62 8.50
N THR A 83 -6.30 4.19 9.51
CA THR A 83 -6.29 4.82 10.85
C THR A 83 -4.98 4.70 11.60
N TYR A 84 -4.15 3.70 11.28
CA TYR A 84 -2.85 3.47 11.89
C TYR A 84 -1.72 4.30 11.27
N LEU A 85 -1.92 4.86 10.07
CA LEU A 85 -0.86 5.55 9.35
C LEU A 85 -0.70 6.96 9.90
N GLU A 86 0.47 7.22 10.47
CA GLU A 86 0.85 8.52 11.02
C GLU A 86 1.74 9.29 10.05
N VAL A 87 1.73 10.62 10.20
CA VAL A 87 2.59 11.53 9.46
C VAL A 87 3.64 12.08 10.41
N SER A 88 4.90 11.88 10.06
CA SER A 88 6.04 12.33 10.85
C SER A 88 6.60 13.64 10.28
N GLN A 89 6.84 14.61 11.16
CA GLN A 89 7.36 15.92 10.75
C GLN A 89 8.83 15.83 10.32
N GLY A 90 9.16 16.39 9.16
CA GLY A 90 10.54 16.48 8.65
C GLY A 90 11.34 17.67 9.16
N SER A 91 12.47 17.91 8.50
CA SER A 91 13.39 19.01 8.83
C SER A 91 12.76 20.37 8.51
N ALA A 92 12.85 21.31 9.45
CA ALA A 92 12.38 22.69 9.27
C ALA A 92 13.29 23.56 8.37
N THR A 93 14.45 23.04 7.98
CA THR A 93 15.41 23.71 7.09
C THR A 93 16.10 22.71 6.19
N TYR A 94 16.63 23.17 5.04
CA TYR A 94 17.43 22.34 4.13
C TYR A 94 18.75 21.88 4.74
N LEU A 95 19.38 20.88 4.13
CA LEU A 95 20.47 20.10 4.71
C LEU A 95 21.68 20.92 5.16
N ASP A 96 22.05 21.96 4.42
CA ASP A 96 23.22 22.80 4.77
C ASP A 96 22.98 23.66 6.03
N SER A 97 21.73 23.86 6.41
CA SER A 97 21.33 24.70 7.56
C SER A 97 20.88 23.89 8.77
N THR A 98 20.40 22.66 8.55
CA THR A 98 19.87 21.82 9.63
C THR A 98 20.97 21.22 10.50
N LYS A 99 20.70 21.08 11.79
CA LYS A 99 21.59 20.45 12.78
C LYS A 99 20.90 19.36 13.58
N ASP A 100 19.57 19.30 13.50
CA ASP A 100 18.73 18.43 14.29
C ASP A 100 18.27 17.25 13.43
N ILE A 101 18.03 16.11 14.09
CA ILE A 101 17.44 14.94 13.46
C ILE A 101 15.92 15.01 13.73
N PRO A 102 15.09 15.27 12.71
CA PRO A 102 13.65 15.45 12.90
C PRO A 102 12.94 14.12 13.21
N PRO A 103 11.72 14.15 13.77
CA PRO A 103 10.93 12.94 14.03
C PRO A 103 10.83 11.99 12.83
N ALA A 104 10.58 12.51 11.64
CA ALA A 104 10.51 11.73 10.40
C ALA A 104 11.72 10.82 10.17
N VAL A 105 12.93 11.27 10.50
CA VAL A 105 14.14 10.46 10.31
C VAL A 105 14.18 9.32 11.32
N ASN A 106 13.80 9.55 12.58
CA ASN A 106 13.78 8.50 13.61
C ASN A 106 12.69 7.45 13.32
N ASP A 107 11.53 7.89 12.84
CA ASP A 107 10.43 6.98 12.50
C ASP A 107 10.75 6.16 11.25
N LEU A 108 11.42 6.75 10.25
CA LEU A 108 11.94 6.03 9.08
C LEU A 108 13.03 5.02 9.48
N VAL A 109 13.94 5.37 10.39
CA VAL A 109 14.90 4.41 10.99
C VAL A 109 14.16 3.22 11.59
N THR A 110 13.11 3.47 12.37
CA THR A 110 12.31 2.41 13.02
C THR A 110 11.67 1.48 11.99
N GLN A 111 11.14 2.02 10.88
CA GLN A 111 10.56 1.19 9.81
C GLN A 111 11.61 0.37 9.04
N LEU A 112 12.81 0.93 8.86
CA LEU A 112 13.95 0.25 8.22
C LEU A 112 14.58 -0.83 9.11
N GLU A 113 14.45 -0.75 10.43
CA GLU A 113 14.88 -1.80 11.36
C GLU A 113 13.97 -3.02 11.33
N GLN A 114 12.72 -2.87 10.91
CA GLN A 114 11.76 -3.97 10.78
C GLN A 114 12.05 -4.78 9.51
N GLU A 115 11.95 -4.14 8.35
CA GLU A 115 12.14 -4.76 7.04
C GLU A 115 12.63 -3.72 6.01
N PRO A 116 13.23 -4.15 4.88
CA PRO A 116 13.55 -3.26 3.77
C PRO A 116 12.31 -2.56 3.19
N LEU A 117 12.49 -1.35 2.66
CA LEU A 117 11.42 -0.58 2.01
C LEU A 117 11.94 0.30 0.86
N THR A 118 11.02 0.68 -0.02
CA THR A 118 11.23 1.70 -1.05
C THR A 118 10.85 3.08 -0.52
N ILE A 119 11.65 4.11 -0.82
CA ILE A 119 11.31 5.50 -0.50
C ILE A 119 10.82 6.20 -1.77
N LEU A 120 9.61 6.75 -1.73
CA LEU A 120 9.12 7.72 -2.71
C LEU A 120 9.40 9.14 -2.20
N ALA A 121 10.38 9.81 -2.80
CA ALA A 121 10.83 11.14 -2.42
C ALA A 121 10.32 12.18 -3.43
N ILE A 122 9.21 12.83 -3.09
CA ILE A 122 8.50 13.76 -3.97
C ILE A 122 8.64 15.23 -3.56
N GLY A 123 9.41 15.52 -2.50
CA GLY A 123 9.86 16.88 -2.15
C GLY A 123 11.38 17.01 -2.00
N ALA A 124 11.84 17.94 -1.15
CA ALA A 124 13.27 18.07 -0.81
C ALA A 124 13.80 16.84 -0.06
N LEU A 125 14.97 16.34 -0.47
CA LEU A 125 15.58 15.11 0.06
C LEU A 125 16.25 15.26 1.44
N THR A 126 15.97 16.35 2.16
CA THR A 126 16.64 16.68 3.43
C THR A 126 16.57 15.52 4.44
N ASN A 127 15.38 14.95 4.63
CA ASN A 127 15.15 13.86 5.56
C ASN A 127 15.97 12.61 5.18
N ILE A 128 15.98 12.26 3.90
CA ILE A 128 16.72 11.11 3.37
C ILE A 128 18.23 11.31 3.50
N ALA A 129 18.74 12.51 3.21
CA ALA A 129 20.15 12.81 3.37
C ALA A 129 20.61 12.80 4.84
N LEU A 130 19.76 13.27 5.77
CA LEU A 130 20.01 13.16 7.20
C LEU A 130 20.06 11.70 7.65
N LEU A 131 19.13 10.86 7.20
CA LEU A 131 19.13 9.42 7.44
C LEU A 131 20.46 8.78 6.99
N ILE A 132 20.86 9.01 5.74
CA ILE A 132 22.09 8.44 5.17
C ILE A 132 23.33 8.85 5.99
N ARG A 133 23.41 10.12 6.41
CA ARG A 133 24.55 10.63 7.18
C ARG A 133 24.62 10.09 8.60
N HIS A 134 23.48 9.96 9.27
CA HIS A 134 23.43 9.67 10.70
C HIS A 134 23.15 8.20 11.04
N PHE A 135 22.52 7.46 10.12
CA PHE A 135 22.09 6.07 10.30
C PHE A 135 22.48 5.20 9.07
N PRO A 136 23.77 5.15 8.70
CA PRO A 136 24.22 4.46 7.49
C PRO A 136 23.99 2.94 7.51
N GLU A 137 23.84 2.33 8.69
CA GLU A 137 23.53 0.90 8.81
C GLU A 137 22.07 0.63 8.42
N GLN A 138 21.12 1.43 8.90
CA GLN A 138 19.71 1.32 8.54
C GLN A 138 19.45 1.75 7.10
N ALA A 139 20.21 2.71 6.58
CA ALA A 139 20.12 3.12 5.18
C ALA A 139 20.42 1.99 4.18
N LYS A 140 21.11 0.92 4.60
CA LYS A 140 21.33 -0.29 3.76
C LYS A 140 20.05 -1.09 3.49
N ASN A 141 19.02 -0.90 4.33
CA ASN A 141 17.71 -1.53 4.15
C ASN A 141 16.79 -0.70 3.22
N ILE A 142 17.28 0.39 2.63
CA ILE A 142 16.55 1.10 1.58
C ILE A 142 16.72 0.32 0.27
N GLU A 143 15.62 -0.23 -0.26
CA GLU A 143 15.63 -0.98 -1.50
C GLU A 143 15.93 -0.09 -2.71
N LYS A 144 15.28 1.08 -2.76
CA LYS A 144 15.54 2.14 -3.72
C LYS A 144 14.93 3.46 -3.25
N VAL A 145 15.42 4.58 -3.79
CA VAL A 145 14.77 5.89 -3.70
C VAL A 145 14.27 6.29 -5.08
N VAL A 146 12.97 6.55 -5.19
CA VAL A 146 12.34 7.06 -6.42
C VAL A 146 12.12 8.57 -6.24
N CYS A 147 12.67 9.38 -7.15
CA CYS A 147 12.60 10.84 -7.05
C CYS A 147 12.03 11.45 -8.33
N VAL A 148 11.21 12.50 -8.18
CA VAL A 148 10.90 13.41 -9.29
C VAL A 148 12.04 14.40 -9.45
N ALA A 149 12.99 14.07 -10.33
CA ALA A 149 14.16 14.90 -10.60
C ALA A 149 14.88 14.50 -11.90
N GLY A 150 15.72 15.42 -12.38
CA GLY A 150 16.73 15.14 -13.39
C GLY A 150 16.29 15.41 -14.81
N ARG A 151 17.28 15.55 -15.69
CA ARG A 151 17.12 15.89 -17.11
C ARG A 151 18.21 15.24 -17.96
N ARG A 152 17.99 15.14 -19.27
CA ARG A 152 19.00 14.60 -20.19
C ARG A 152 20.08 15.60 -20.58
N SER A 153 19.81 16.90 -20.48
CA SER A 153 20.74 17.96 -20.89
C SER A 153 20.47 19.26 -20.16
N THR A 154 21.49 20.09 -19.97
CA THR A 154 21.37 21.48 -19.47
C THR A 154 20.55 22.37 -20.40
N GLU A 155 20.43 21.99 -21.69
CA GLU A 155 19.63 22.69 -22.70
C GLU A 155 18.15 22.26 -22.69
N GLN A 156 17.79 21.24 -21.91
CA GLN A 156 16.40 20.82 -21.75
C GLN A 156 15.67 21.80 -20.84
N HIS A 157 14.56 22.36 -21.35
CA HIS A 157 13.73 23.32 -20.65
C HIS A 157 12.40 22.66 -20.27
N PHE A 158 12.00 22.75 -19.00
CA PHE A 158 10.75 22.19 -18.51
C PHE A 158 9.61 23.17 -18.79
N VAL A 159 8.88 22.92 -19.88
CA VAL A 159 7.80 23.80 -20.34
C VAL A 159 6.55 23.00 -20.68
N ALA A 160 5.40 23.45 -20.17
CA ALA A 160 4.09 22.90 -20.50
C ALA A 160 3.56 23.45 -21.84
N SER A 161 4.00 24.64 -22.27
CA SER A 161 3.66 25.17 -23.59
C SER A 161 4.69 26.20 -24.10
N LYS A 162 4.64 26.49 -25.41
CA LYS A 162 5.45 27.55 -26.05
C LYS A 162 5.15 28.97 -25.53
N ARG A 163 4.03 29.16 -24.82
CA ARG A 163 3.61 30.45 -24.26
C ARG A 163 4.06 30.66 -22.82
N GLN A 164 4.61 29.62 -22.19
CA GLN A 164 5.07 29.69 -20.81
C GLN A 164 6.18 30.75 -20.67
N PRO A 165 6.00 31.76 -19.78
CA PRO A 165 6.92 32.90 -19.70
C PRO A 165 8.30 32.54 -19.15
N ARG A 166 8.37 31.49 -18.32
CA ARG A 166 9.60 30.97 -17.73
C ARG A 166 9.47 29.45 -17.53
N PRO A 167 10.48 28.64 -17.89
CA PRO A 167 10.52 27.23 -17.57
C PRO A 167 10.27 26.93 -16.09
N PHE A 168 9.70 25.77 -15.81
CA PHE A 168 9.62 25.23 -14.47
C PHE A 168 11.01 24.88 -13.93
N ARG A 169 11.11 24.89 -12.61
CA ARG A 169 12.31 24.42 -11.90
C ARG A 169 12.29 22.91 -11.85
N ASP A 170 13.48 22.31 -11.75
CA ASP A 170 13.61 20.96 -11.21
C ASP A 170 13.58 21.09 -9.69
N LEU A 171 12.37 21.36 -9.16
CA LEU A 171 12.20 22.02 -7.86
C LEU A 171 12.90 21.24 -6.75
N ASN A 172 12.58 19.95 -6.63
CA ASN A 172 13.10 19.04 -5.59
C ASN A 172 14.62 19.00 -5.58
N PHE A 173 15.25 18.92 -6.76
CA PHE A 173 16.71 19.01 -6.88
C PHE A 173 17.26 20.39 -6.52
N GLU A 174 16.62 21.45 -7.01
CA GLU A 174 17.16 22.81 -6.88
C GLU A 174 17.07 23.39 -5.47
N VAL A 175 16.08 22.98 -4.66
CA VAL A 175 15.89 23.51 -3.30
C VAL A 175 16.89 22.92 -2.30
N ASP A 176 17.31 21.66 -2.48
CA ASP A 176 18.31 21.02 -1.62
C ASP A 176 19.32 20.16 -2.41
N GLN A 177 20.22 20.84 -3.11
CA GLN A 177 21.28 20.19 -3.90
C GLN A 177 22.26 19.41 -3.03
N ALA A 178 22.49 19.86 -1.79
CA ALA A 178 23.37 19.18 -0.86
C ALA A 178 22.80 17.82 -0.44
N ALA A 179 21.48 17.73 -0.24
CA ALA A 179 20.80 16.46 0.01
C ALA A 179 20.86 15.50 -1.16
N PHE A 180 20.65 15.99 -2.39
CA PHE A 180 20.86 15.16 -3.58
C PHE A 180 22.30 14.66 -3.69
N GLN A 181 23.29 15.50 -3.40
CA GLN A 181 24.69 15.08 -3.44
C GLN A 181 24.97 13.94 -2.46
N VAL A 182 24.41 13.99 -1.24
CA VAL A 182 24.53 12.89 -0.27
C VAL A 182 23.93 11.60 -0.80
N LEU A 183 22.73 11.67 -1.39
CA LEU A 183 22.11 10.50 -2.00
C LEU A 183 22.98 9.96 -3.14
N LEU A 184 23.48 10.83 -4.02
CA LEU A 184 24.35 10.47 -5.14
C LEU A 184 25.72 9.90 -4.73
N ASP A 185 26.22 10.26 -3.55
CA ASP A 185 27.48 9.72 -3.03
C ASP A 185 27.28 8.38 -2.28
N SER A 186 26.04 7.93 -2.10
CA SER A 186 25.71 6.65 -1.44
C SER A 186 25.69 5.47 -2.41
N ASP A 187 25.52 4.26 -1.88
CA ASP A 187 25.33 3.02 -2.65
C ASP A 187 23.83 2.64 -2.85
N ILE A 188 22.90 3.48 -2.38
CA ILE A 188 21.46 3.18 -2.43
C ILE A 188 20.94 3.28 -3.87
N PRO A 189 20.23 2.28 -4.42
CA PRO A 189 19.65 2.37 -5.76
C PRO A 189 18.74 3.60 -5.90
N VAL A 190 18.86 4.35 -7.00
CA VAL A 190 18.01 5.52 -7.26
C VAL A 190 17.38 5.43 -8.64
N THR A 191 16.09 5.72 -8.67
CA THR A 191 15.29 5.90 -9.88
C THR A 191 14.89 7.36 -10.02
N LEU A 192 15.26 7.96 -11.14
CA LEU A 192 14.84 9.31 -11.52
C LEU A 192 13.62 9.24 -12.43
N VAL A 193 12.54 9.92 -12.02
CA VAL A 193 11.32 10.13 -12.81
C VAL A 193 11.33 11.58 -13.30
N PRO A 194 11.84 11.83 -14.52
CA PRO A 194 12.11 13.19 -14.98
C PRO A 194 10.85 13.88 -15.52
N PHE A 195 10.91 15.21 -15.65
CA PHE A 195 9.85 16.02 -16.25
C PHE A 195 9.36 15.50 -17.61
N GLU A 196 10.26 15.04 -18.47
CA GLU A 196 9.90 14.53 -19.81
C GLU A 196 9.01 13.28 -19.77
N THR A 197 9.15 12.48 -18.72
CA THR A 197 8.31 11.30 -18.48
C THR A 197 6.97 11.76 -17.90
N CYS A 198 7.01 12.63 -16.89
CA CYS A 198 5.79 13.16 -16.30
C CYS A 198 4.91 13.90 -17.31
N ALA A 199 5.51 14.63 -18.25
CA ALA A 199 4.81 15.40 -19.29
C ALA A 199 4.06 14.53 -20.33
N GLN A 200 4.12 13.20 -20.22
CA GLN A 200 3.31 12.27 -21.00
C GLN A 200 1.92 12.02 -20.38
N VAL A 201 1.69 12.48 -19.15
CA VAL A 201 0.45 12.28 -18.39
C VAL A 201 -0.16 13.63 -18.03
N TRP A 202 -1.47 13.79 -18.25
CA TRP A 202 -2.15 15.08 -18.06
C TRP A 202 -3.49 14.92 -17.35
N ILE A 203 -3.82 15.89 -16.49
CA ILE A 203 -5.14 16.01 -15.89
C ILE A 203 -5.81 17.26 -16.43
N ASN A 204 -6.86 17.05 -17.22
CA ASN A 204 -7.64 18.11 -17.85
C ASN A 204 -9.04 18.24 -17.22
N PHE A 205 -9.77 19.27 -17.60
CA PHE A 205 -11.14 19.52 -17.11
C PHE A 205 -12.13 18.36 -17.37
N LYS A 206 -11.93 17.54 -18.40
CA LYS A 206 -12.78 16.37 -18.64
C LYS A 206 -12.52 15.29 -17.58
N GLU A 207 -11.25 15.06 -17.24
CA GLU A 207 -10.89 14.12 -16.18
C GLU A 207 -11.31 14.64 -14.80
N LEU A 208 -11.09 15.92 -14.51
CA LEU A 208 -11.64 16.56 -13.30
C LEU A 208 -13.16 16.40 -13.21
N HIS A 209 -13.90 16.64 -14.29
CA HIS A 209 -15.35 16.42 -14.28
C HIS A 209 -15.75 14.96 -14.01
N LYS A 210 -15.00 13.96 -14.47
CA LYS A 210 -15.25 12.56 -14.07
C LYS A 210 -14.98 12.37 -12.59
N MET A 211 -13.88 12.95 -12.09
CA MET A 211 -13.47 12.84 -10.70
C MET A 211 -14.48 13.45 -9.72
N SER A 212 -15.21 14.50 -10.11
CA SER A 212 -16.24 15.12 -9.26
C SER A 212 -17.41 14.18 -8.93
N HIS A 213 -17.60 13.13 -9.72
CA HIS A 213 -18.63 12.10 -9.53
C HIS A 213 -18.08 10.81 -8.87
N GLY A 214 -16.78 10.77 -8.56
CA GLY A 214 -16.07 9.60 -8.05
C GLY A 214 -16.17 9.40 -6.54
N SER A 215 -15.10 8.87 -5.95
CA SER A 215 -14.92 8.71 -4.49
C SER A 215 -14.80 10.06 -3.75
N SER A 216 -14.83 10.05 -2.41
CA SER A 216 -14.61 11.25 -1.59
C SER A 216 -13.20 11.84 -1.79
N LEU A 217 -12.20 10.97 -2.02
CA LEU A 217 -10.84 11.35 -2.40
C LEU A 217 -10.84 12.03 -3.77
N SER A 218 -11.44 11.39 -4.78
CA SER A 218 -11.55 11.92 -6.13
C SER A 218 -12.20 13.31 -6.17
N HIS A 219 -13.31 13.48 -5.44
CA HIS A 219 -14.00 14.76 -5.33
C HIS A 219 -13.14 15.83 -4.64
N PHE A 220 -12.37 15.44 -3.61
CA PHE A 220 -11.46 16.37 -2.93
C PHE A 220 -10.31 16.81 -3.84
N LEU A 221 -9.69 15.89 -4.58
CA LEU A 221 -8.64 16.22 -5.55
C LEU A 221 -9.19 17.15 -6.63
N GLU A 222 -10.37 16.83 -7.16
CA GLU A 222 -11.06 17.65 -8.15
C GLU A 222 -11.30 19.08 -7.68
N SER A 223 -11.91 19.24 -6.50
CA SER A 223 -12.33 20.55 -6.01
C SER A 223 -11.15 21.51 -5.81
N HIS A 224 -9.98 20.98 -5.46
CA HIS A 224 -8.76 21.78 -5.29
C HIS A 224 -7.97 21.96 -6.58
N SER A 225 -8.25 21.16 -7.62
CA SER A 225 -7.52 21.19 -8.90
C SER A 225 -8.16 22.08 -9.97
N ILE A 226 -9.44 22.46 -9.85
CA ILE A 226 -10.11 23.29 -10.86
C ILE A 226 -9.39 24.64 -11.05
N ALA A 227 -9.12 25.35 -9.95
CA ALA A 227 -8.45 26.64 -9.99
C ALA A 227 -7.00 26.50 -10.48
N TRP A 228 -6.31 25.44 -10.05
CA TRP A 228 -4.95 25.11 -10.49
C TRP A 228 -4.87 24.85 -12.00
N CYS A 229 -5.78 24.02 -12.52
CA CYS A 229 -5.89 23.73 -13.96
C CYS A 229 -6.17 25.01 -14.77
N ALA A 230 -7.04 25.89 -14.27
CA ALA A 230 -7.32 27.18 -14.91
C ALA A 230 -6.09 28.11 -14.90
N GLU A 231 -5.33 28.15 -13.81
CA GLU A 231 -4.09 28.93 -13.73
C GLU A 231 -3.05 28.40 -14.73
N TRP A 232 -2.89 27.09 -14.85
CA TRP A 232 -1.99 26.47 -15.83
C TRP A 232 -2.34 26.85 -17.27
N GLU A 233 -3.64 26.84 -17.61
CA GLU A 233 -4.11 27.27 -18.92
C GLU A 233 -3.81 28.76 -19.16
N VAL A 234 -4.09 29.62 -18.18
CA VAL A 234 -3.97 31.09 -18.32
C VAL A 234 -2.52 31.57 -18.29
N ILE A 235 -1.71 31.09 -17.33
CA ILE A 235 -0.36 31.58 -17.06
C ILE A 235 0.67 30.85 -17.92
N PHE A 236 0.53 29.54 -18.09
CA PHE A 236 1.50 28.73 -18.84
C PHE A 236 1.05 28.40 -20.25
N GLY A 237 -0.21 28.70 -20.61
CA GLY A 237 -0.76 28.39 -21.93
C GLY A 237 -1.01 26.90 -22.16
N ALA A 238 -1.06 26.11 -21.08
CA ALA A 238 -1.24 24.66 -21.10
C ALA A 238 -2.71 24.30 -21.31
N LYS A 239 -3.10 24.03 -22.57
CA LYS A 239 -4.51 23.75 -22.92
C LYS A 239 -4.96 22.34 -22.56
N ASP A 240 -4.01 21.44 -22.34
CA ASP A 240 -4.25 20.04 -22.06
C ASP A 240 -4.38 19.76 -20.56
N GLY A 241 -4.42 20.81 -19.73
CA GLY A 241 -4.59 20.73 -18.28
C GLY A 241 -3.29 21.00 -17.52
N PHE A 242 -3.04 20.21 -16.46
CA PHE A 242 -1.78 20.24 -15.71
C PHE A 242 -1.12 18.85 -15.66
N ILE A 243 0.18 18.84 -15.37
CA ILE A 243 0.97 17.61 -15.26
C ILE A 243 1.04 17.23 -13.76
N PRO A 244 0.59 16.04 -13.34
CA PRO A 244 0.69 15.59 -11.96
C PRO A 244 2.04 14.88 -11.72
N PHE A 245 3.12 15.62 -11.53
CA PHE A 245 4.49 15.08 -11.56
C PHE A 245 4.69 13.93 -10.58
N ASP A 246 4.29 14.13 -9.34
CA ASP A 246 4.48 13.17 -8.26
C ASP A 246 3.60 11.92 -8.41
N MET A 247 2.42 12.06 -9.03
CA MET A 247 1.55 10.93 -9.35
C MET A 247 2.23 9.95 -10.29
N VAL A 248 3.03 10.44 -11.24
CA VAL A 248 3.77 9.59 -12.19
C VAL A 248 4.89 8.81 -11.47
N ALA A 249 5.56 9.44 -10.49
CA ALA A 249 6.53 8.74 -9.66
C ALA A 249 5.89 7.71 -8.72
N ALA A 250 4.74 8.04 -8.12
CA ALA A 250 3.94 7.08 -7.36
C ALA A 250 3.49 5.90 -8.23
N ALA A 251 3.07 6.14 -9.47
CA ALA A 251 2.68 5.09 -10.40
C ALA A 251 3.84 4.15 -10.76
N TYR A 252 5.07 4.67 -10.88
CA TYR A 252 6.26 3.83 -11.05
C TYR A 252 6.46 2.90 -9.85
N VAL A 253 6.22 3.37 -8.62
CA VAL A 253 6.28 2.53 -7.41
C VAL A 253 5.16 1.47 -7.40
N VAL A 254 3.95 1.84 -7.81
CA VAL A 254 2.80 0.90 -7.91
C VAL A 254 3.07 -0.21 -8.92
N ASN A 255 3.54 0.15 -10.11
CA ASN A 255 3.82 -0.81 -11.16
C ASN A 255 4.94 -0.34 -12.11
N PRO A 256 6.20 -0.74 -11.86
CA PRO A 256 7.32 -0.41 -12.74
C PRO A 256 7.15 -0.92 -14.18
N GLU A 257 6.30 -1.94 -14.43
CA GLU A 257 6.08 -2.50 -15.76
C GLU A 257 5.27 -1.55 -16.68
N TRP A 258 4.65 -0.52 -16.12
CA TRP A 258 4.06 0.58 -16.89
C TRP A 258 5.09 1.51 -17.52
N PHE A 259 6.38 1.33 -17.21
CA PHE A 259 7.42 2.27 -17.59
C PHE A 259 8.55 1.58 -18.33
N ILE A 260 9.20 2.36 -19.20
CA ILE A 260 10.48 1.97 -19.78
C ILE A 260 11.56 2.77 -19.09
N SER A 261 12.58 2.07 -18.57
CA SER A 261 13.74 2.68 -17.89
C SER A 261 15.04 2.39 -18.63
N ARG A 262 16.06 3.22 -18.36
CA ARG A 262 17.45 3.01 -18.77
C ARG A 262 18.37 3.19 -17.58
N HIS A 263 19.49 2.46 -17.59
CA HIS A 263 20.56 2.66 -16.60
C HIS A 263 21.63 3.54 -17.24
N TRP A 264 21.79 4.75 -16.71
CA TRP A 264 22.70 5.76 -17.22
C TRP A 264 23.48 6.42 -16.10
N LYS A 265 24.63 6.99 -16.42
CA LYS A 265 25.41 7.75 -15.45
C LYS A 265 24.87 9.17 -15.33
N SER A 266 24.87 9.67 -14.10
CA SER A 266 24.45 11.02 -13.78
C SER A 266 25.62 11.89 -13.34
N LYS A 267 25.45 13.20 -13.52
CA LYS A 267 26.40 14.21 -13.09
C LYS A 267 25.67 15.51 -12.77
N VAL A 268 26.13 16.21 -11.75
CA VAL A 268 25.71 17.58 -11.48
C VAL A 268 26.56 18.55 -12.31
N GLU A 269 25.91 19.34 -13.17
CA GLU A 269 26.58 20.28 -14.08
C GLU A 269 26.14 21.72 -13.81
N LEU A 270 27.10 22.65 -13.75
CA LEU A 270 26.81 24.08 -13.70
C LEU A 270 26.66 24.62 -15.13
N ALA A 271 25.55 25.29 -15.39
CA ALA A 271 25.29 25.97 -16.66
C ALA A 271 24.43 27.22 -16.47
N ALA A 272 24.23 27.97 -17.55
CA ALA A 272 23.38 29.16 -17.55
C ALA A 272 21.95 28.81 -17.11
N SER A 273 21.39 29.60 -16.19
CA SER A 273 20.07 29.34 -15.61
C SER A 273 18.95 29.65 -16.61
N ASP A 274 18.13 28.64 -16.86
CA ASP A 274 16.88 28.68 -17.62
C ASP A 274 15.75 29.43 -16.87
N THR A 275 15.83 29.56 -15.54
CA THR A 275 14.82 30.21 -14.70
C THR A 275 15.19 31.63 -14.25
N LYS A 276 16.49 31.96 -14.19
CA LYS A 276 16.99 33.29 -13.75
C LYS A 276 18.02 33.84 -14.74
N LYS A 277 17.67 34.94 -15.41
CA LYS A 277 18.57 35.63 -16.36
C LYS A 277 19.90 36.02 -15.69
N HIS A 278 21.00 35.83 -16.41
CA HIS A 278 22.37 36.19 -15.98
C HIS A 278 22.83 35.50 -14.68
N LYS A 279 22.28 34.32 -14.39
CA LYS A 279 22.73 33.44 -13.31
C LYS A 279 23.13 32.11 -13.89
N GLU A 280 23.96 31.38 -13.16
CA GLU A 280 24.18 29.95 -13.38
C GLU A 280 23.45 29.18 -12.29
N LYS A 281 23.10 27.93 -12.59
CA LYS A 281 22.60 26.98 -11.59
C LYS A 281 23.12 25.58 -11.90
N ALA A 282 23.04 24.72 -10.90
CA ALA A 282 23.32 23.30 -11.07
C ALA A 282 22.15 22.59 -11.75
N TYR A 283 22.47 21.55 -12.50
CA TYR A 283 21.54 20.67 -13.19
C TYR A 283 21.94 19.22 -12.91
N LEU A 284 20.99 18.39 -12.48
CA LEU A 284 21.18 16.94 -12.42
C LEU A 284 20.96 16.34 -13.81
N VAL A 285 22.06 16.07 -14.51
CA VAL A 285 22.05 15.53 -15.87
C VAL A 285 22.27 14.02 -15.83
N CYS A 286 21.43 13.25 -16.52
CA CYS A 286 21.55 11.80 -16.65
C CYS A 286 21.25 11.38 -18.10
N ASN A 287 22.22 10.78 -18.79
CA ASN A 287 22.08 10.34 -20.17
C ASN A 287 23.15 9.30 -20.56
N GLU A 288 23.00 8.70 -21.73
CA GLU A 288 23.87 7.65 -22.27
C GLU A 288 25.31 8.11 -22.59
N SER A 289 25.54 9.41 -22.73
CA SER A 289 26.84 9.97 -23.13
C SER A 289 27.77 10.25 -21.95
N ILE A 290 27.26 10.25 -20.71
CA ILE A 290 28.06 10.47 -19.51
C ILE A 290 28.85 9.19 -19.19
N GLU A 291 30.17 9.28 -19.26
CA GLU A 291 31.06 8.13 -18.99
C GLU A 291 31.51 8.01 -17.53
N GLN A 292 31.45 9.10 -16.76
CA GLN A 292 31.89 9.17 -15.36
C GLN A 292 30.77 9.78 -14.50
N GLY A 293 30.47 9.14 -13.38
CA GLY A 293 29.37 9.52 -12.51
C GLY A 293 28.69 8.30 -11.89
N ARG A 294 27.64 8.56 -11.10
CA ARG A 294 26.84 7.52 -10.47
C ARG A 294 25.89 6.92 -11.50
N GLU A 295 25.87 5.60 -11.63
CA GLU A 295 24.85 4.93 -12.46
C GLU A 295 23.51 4.92 -11.71
N LEU A 296 22.46 5.34 -12.40
CA LEU A 296 21.09 5.46 -11.90
C LEU A 296 20.12 4.85 -12.88
N GLU A 297 18.96 4.43 -12.38
CA GLU A 297 17.81 4.17 -13.23
C GLU A 297 17.14 5.49 -13.62
N TYR A 298 16.85 5.66 -14.90
CA TYR A 298 16.22 6.85 -15.47
C TYR A 298 14.99 6.43 -16.29
N VAL A 299 13.81 6.89 -15.89
CA VAL A 299 12.56 6.56 -16.55
C VAL A 299 12.41 7.40 -17.81
N VAL A 300 12.12 6.78 -18.96
CA VAL A 300 12.09 7.45 -20.26
C VAL A 300 10.70 7.54 -20.90
N GLU A 301 9.84 6.56 -20.67
CA GLU A 301 8.53 6.47 -21.32
C GLU A 301 7.49 5.87 -20.38
N VAL A 302 6.24 6.32 -20.54
CA VAL A 302 5.06 5.80 -19.85
C VAL A 302 4.21 5.03 -20.84
N SER A 303 3.76 3.83 -20.47
CA SER A 303 2.82 3.04 -21.27
C SER A 303 1.51 3.82 -21.49
N PRO A 304 0.91 3.80 -22.70
CA PRO A 304 -0.38 4.43 -22.96
C PRO A 304 -1.53 3.93 -22.06
N ASP A 305 -1.39 2.72 -21.51
CA ASP A 305 -2.39 2.13 -20.62
C ASP A 305 -2.28 2.61 -19.17
N ALA A 306 -1.16 3.25 -18.78
CA ALA A 306 -0.91 3.66 -17.41
C ALA A 306 -1.81 4.83 -16.97
N GLU A 307 -1.94 5.88 -17.79
CA GLU A 307 -2.77 7.05 -17.46
C GLU A 307 -4.25 6.68 -17.23
N PRO A 308 -4.91 5.94 -18.14
CA PRO A 308 -6.28 5.49 -17.90
C PRO A 308 -6.44 4.68 -16.60
N GLU A 309 -5.49 3.82 -16.27
CA GLU A 309 -5.54 2.98 -15.06
C GLU A 309 -5.32 3.80 -13.78
N MET A 310 -4.38 4.76 -13.79
CA MET A 310 -4.18 5.71 -12.68
C MET A 310 -5.46 6.50 -12.39
N LEU A 311 -6.06 7.09 -13.44
CA LEU A 311 -7.27 7.91 -13.30
C LEU A 311 -8.47 7.07 -12.85
N LYS A 312 -8.58 5.83 -13.34
CA LYS A 312 -9.59 4.87 -12.91
C LYS A 312 -9.49 4.59 -11.42
N ARG A 313 -8.29 4.28 -10.90
CA ARG A 313 -8.07 4.01 -9.46
C ARG A 313 -8.46 5.19 -8.56
N LEU A 314 -8.17 6.41 -8.99
CA LEU A 314 -8.56 7.61 -8.25
C LEU A 314 -10.09 7.79 -8.23
N ALA A 315 -10.75 7.59 -9.37
CA ALA A 315 -12.18 7.85 -9.54
C ALA A 315 -13.09 6.76 -8.94
N GLU A 316 -12.65 5.50 -8.92
CA GLU A 316 -13.48 4.36 -8.56
C GLU A 316 -13.91 4.35 -7.09
N ARG A 317 -15.14 3.87 -6.86
CA ARG A 317 -15.70 3.54 -5.54
C ARG A 317 -15.62 2.04 -5.27
N ASP A 318 -14.58 1.40 -5.80
CA ASP A 318 -14.43 -0.04 -5.68
C ASP A 318 -14.00 -0.39 -4.26
N ILE A 319 -14.84 -1.15 -3.56
CA ILE A 319 -14.48 -1.72 -2.27
C ILE A 319 -13.41 -2.80 -2.41
N GLY A 320 -13.32 -3.41 -3.60
CA GLY A 320 -12.28 -4.38 -3.96
C GLY A 320 -10.91 -3.86 -3.63
N ALA A 321 -10.58 -2.60 -3.97
CA ALA A 321 -9.31 -1.94 -3.69
C ALA A 321 -8.91 -1.92 -2.19
N PHE A 322 -9.85 -2.09 -1.25
CA PHE A 322 -9.62 -2.04 0.19
C PHE A 322 -9.68 -3.39 0.89
N VAL A 323 -10.15 -4.44 0.21
CA VAL A 323 -10.29 -5.78 0.78
C VAL A 323 -9.17 -6.67 0.27
N LEU A 324 -8.17 -6.90 1.12
CA LEU A 324 -6.93 -7.60 0.75
C LEU A 324 -7.04 -9.13 0.82
N GLY A 325 -7.94 -9.66 1.66
CA GLY A 325 -8.11 -11.11 1.80
C GLY A 325 -8.92 -11.52 3.03
N LEU A 326 -8.99 -12.84 3.25
CA LEU A 326 -9.56 -13.43 4.46
C LEU A 326 -8.55 -13.31 5.61
N SER A 327 -8.98 -12.73 6.73
CA SER A 327 -8.14 -12.62 7.93
C SER A 327 -8.20 -13.88 8.80
N HIS A 328 -9.38 -14.21 9.30
CA HIS A 328 -9.60 -15.32 10.23
C HIS A 328 -11.07 -15.75 10.23
N ILE A 329 -11.35 -16.87 10.90
CA ILE A 329 -12.70 -17.35 11.20
C ILE A 329 -12.87 -17.32 12.72
N ASN A 330 -13.84 -16.56 13.21
CA ASN A 330 -14.13 -16.49 14.65
C ASN A 330 -14.97 -17.68 15.10
N VAL A 331 -14.62 -18.26 16.25
CA VAL A 331 -15.36 -19.34 16.90
C VAL A 331 -15.55 -19.01 18.38
N ILE A 332 -16.80 -18.98 18.83
CA ILE A 332 -17.14 -18.84 20.24
C ILE A 332 -17.02 -20.20 20.92
N VAL A 333 -16.23 -20.27 22.00
CA VAL A 333 -15.87 -21.52 22.67
C VAL A 333 -16.10 -21.43 24.18
N ASP A 334 -16.22 -22.60 24.79
CA ASP A 334 -16.35 -22.80 26.24
C ASP A 334 -15.02 -22.58 26.98
N ASP A 335 -13.90 -22.93 26.35
CA ASP A 335 -12.55 -22.73 26.84
C ASP A 335 -11.56 -22.65 25.68
N VAL A 336 -10.78 -21.57 25.62
CA VAL A 336 -9.89 -21.32 24.48
C VAL A 336 -8.74 -22.32 24.40
N ASP A 337 -8.24 -22.83 25.53
CA ASP A 337 -7.13 -23.79 25.54
C ASP A 337 -7.59 -25.19 25.12
N LEU A 338 -8.73 -25.64 25.67
CA LEU A 338 -9.33 -26.91 25.26
C LEU A 338 -9.75 -26.89 23.78
N ALA A 339 -10.26 -25.75 23.30
CA ALA A 339 -10.58 -25.56 21.89
C ALA A 339 -9.32 -25.60 21.01
N ALA A 340 -8.24 -24.92 21.40
CA ALA A 340 -6.98 -24.96 20.67
C ALA A 340 -6.42 -26.39 20.58
N ASP A 341 -6.42 -27.12 21.69
CA ASP A 341 -5.95 -28.51 21.72
C ASP A 341 -6.86 -29.43 20.87
N TYR A 342 -8.17 -29.17 20.85
CA TYR A 342 -9.11 -29.84 19.95
C TYR A 342 -8.74 -29.61 18.49
N TYR A 343 -8.65 -28.35 18.03
CA TYR A 343 -8.34 -28.02 16.63
C TYR A 343 -6.94 -28.47 16.21
N GLN A 344 -5.98 -28.47 17.13
CA GLN A 344 -4.66 -29.05 16.90
C GLN A 344 -4.76 -30.55 16.61
N ARG A 345 -5.53 -31.30 17.41
CA ARG A 345 -5.70 -32.73 17.20
C ARG A 345 -6.47 -33.03 15.91
N VAL A 346 -7.62 -32.41 15.69
CA VAL A 346 -8.52 -32.82 14.60
C VAL A 346 -8.09 -32.28 13.23
N LEU A 347 -7.49 -31.09 13.21
CA LEU A 347 -7.17 -30.37 11.97
C LEU A 347 -5.69 -29.94 11.87
N GLY A 348 -4.85 -30.19 12.88
CA GLY A 348 -3.42 -29.85 12.81
C GLY A 348 -3.11 -28.37 12.98
N PHE A 349 -4.02 -27.58 13.57
CA PHE A 349 -3.74 -26.18 13.90
C PHE A 349 -2.67 -26.05 14.99
N GLU A 350 -1.90 -24.96 14.95
CA GLU A 350 -0.89 -24.63 15.96
C GLU A 350 -1.21 -23.27 16.59
N ARG A 351 -0.83 -23.05 17.85
CA ARG A 351 -1.01 -21.74 18.52
C ARG A 351 -0.24 -20.67 17.74
N ALA A 352 -0.94 -19.60 17.37
CA ALA A 352 -0.39 -18.58 16.50
C ALA A 352 0.58 -17.64 17.22
N VAL A 353 1.55 -17.15 16.46
CA VAL A 353 2.42 -16.04 16.86
C VAL A 353 2.29 -14.90 15.85
N ASP A 354 2.50 -13.68 16.31
CA ASP A 354 2.56 -12.50 15.46
C ASP A 354 3.92 -12.40 14.71
N ALA A 355 4.08 -11.33 13.92
CA ALA A 355 5.30 -11.09 13.15
C ALA A 355 6.55 -10.93 14.05
N GLN A 356 6.38 -10.54 15.31
CA GLN A 356 7.43 -10.39 16.31
C GLN A 356 7.64 -11.66 17.15
N SER A 357 7.09 -12.79 16.69
CA SER A 357 7.14 -14.09 17.37
C SER A 357 6.52 -14.07 18.79
N GLN A 358 5.65 -13.11 19.08
CA GLN A 358 4.89 -13.08 20.33
C GLN A 358 3.63 -13.94 20.19
N LYS A 359 3.21 -14.56 21.28
CA LYS A 359 2.00 -15.37 21.30
C LYS A 359 0.77 -14.49 21.08
N MET A 360 -0.10 -14.89 20.15
CA MET A 360 -1.40 -14.27 19.95
C MET A 360 -2.43 -14.85 20.94
N ASP A 361 -2.16 -14.63 22.22
CA ASP A 361 -2.92 -15.17 23.35
C ASP A 361 -3.24 -14.02 24.33
N TYR A 362 -4.49 -13.59 24.33
CA TYR A 362 -4.97 -12.42 25.07
C TYR A 362 -6.02 -12.84 26.09
N ARG A 363 -5.70 -12.71 27.38
CA ARG A 363 -6.57 -13.17 28.48
C ARG A 363 -7.22 -12.00 29.20
N SER A 364 -8.50 -12.17 29.53
CA SER A 364 -9.30 -11.22 30.31
C SER A 364 -9.24 -9.80 29.72
N VAL A 365 -9.32 -9.72 28.38
CA VAL A 365 -9.34 -8.47 27.64
C VAL A 365 -10.58 -7.69 28.02
N SER A 366 -10.38 -6.44 28.45
CA SER A 366 -11.42 -5.49 28.83
C SER A 366 -10.96 -4.10 28.41
N MET A 367 -11.40 -3.64 27.25
CA MET A 367 -11.06 -2.32 26.71
C MET A 367 -12.29 -1.69 26.03
N ALA A 368 -12.50 -0.39 26.25
CA ALA A 368 -13.72 0.29 25.82
C ALA A 368 -13.83 0.35 24.28
N GLU A 369 -12.70 0.45 23.61
CA GLU A 369 -12.54 0.47 22.16
C GLU A 369 -12.99 -0.87 21.55
N PHE A 370 -12.50 -2.01 22.08
CA PHE A 370 -12.99 -3.34 21.70
C PHE A 370 -14.50 -3.45 21.88
N ASN A 371 -15.04 -2.98 23.02
CA ASN A 371 -16.48 -3.05 23.28
C ASN A 371 -17.25 -2.25 22.24
N GLN A 372 -16.78 -1.06 21.89
CA GLN A 372 -17.38 -0.22 20.87
C GLN A 372 -17.36 -0.90 19.49
N ASP A 373 -16.23 -1.47 19.10
CA ASP A 373 -16.03 -2.10 17.79
C ASP A 373 -16.77 -3.44 17.66
N ALA A 374 -16.89 -4.20 18.75
CA ALA A 374 -17.69 -5.42 18.83
C ALA A 374 -19.21 -5.17 18.96
N GLY A 375 -19.65 -3.91 18.96
CA GLY A 375 -21.07 -3.54 19.09
C GLY A 375 -21.65 -3.69 20.51
N LEU A 376 -20.78 -3.80 21.52
CA LEU A 376 -21.10 -3.93 22.95
C LEU A 376 -20.80 -2.63 23.73
N GLY A 377 -20.77 -1.48 23.05
CA GLY A 377 -20.43 -0.19 23.63
C GLY A 377 -21.23 0.13 24.91
N GLY A 378 -20.53 0.57 25.96
CA GLY A 378 -21.13 0.90 27.26
C GLY A 378 -21.46 -0.31 28.16
N GLN A 379 -21.17 -1.54 27.71
CA GLN A 379 -21.29 -2.75 28.53
C GLN A 379 -19.96 -3.09 29.20
N ASP A 380 -20.04 -3.85 30.29
CA ASP A 380 -18.89 -4.52 30.89
C ASP A 380 -18.60 -5.80 30.10
N VAL A 381 -17.40 -5.88 29.53
CA VAL A 381 -17.00 -7.00 28.66
C VAL A 381 -15.65 -7.51 29.13
N VAL A 382 -15.58 -8.82 29.34
CA VAL A 382 -14.35 -9.53 29.66
C VAL A 382 -14.30 -10.76 28.77
N VAL A 383 -13.27 -10.85 27.93
CA VAL A 383 -13.13 -11.92 26.91
C VAL A 383 -11.72 -12.47 26.89
N ASP A 384 -11.57 -13.78 26.71
CA ASP A 384 -10.31 -14.40 26.31
C ASP A 384 -10.31 -14.58 24.79
N VAL A 385 -9.21 -14.24 24.13
CA VAL A 385 -9.00 -14.38 22.69
C VAL A 385 -7.71 -15.14 22.44
N LEU A 386 -7.79 -16.26 21.73
CA LEU A 386 -6.62 -17.07 21.35
C LEU A 386 -6.67 -17.36 19.85
N PHE A 387 -5.58 -17.04 19.15
CA PHE A 387 -5.45 -17.38 17.73
C PHE A 387 -4.71 -18.70 17.56
N VAL A 388 -5.21 -19.53 16.63
CA VAL A 388 -4.50 -20.70 16.11
C VAL A 388 -4.40 -20.63 14.59
N LYS A 389 -3.30 -21.11 14.01
CA LYS A 389 -3.01 -21.09 12.57
C LYS A 389 -2.73 -22.49 12.04
N HIS A 390 -3.28 -22.83 10.89
CA HIS A 390 -2.89 -24.07 10.21
C HIS A 390 -1.58 -23.87 9.41
N PRO A 391 -0.56 -24.72 9.58
CA PRO A 391 0.77 -24.50 8.99
C PRO A 391 0.78 -24.54 7.45
N TYR A 392 -0.18 -25.25 6.83
CA TYR A 392 -0.21 -25.44 5.37
C TYR A 392 -1.40 -24.78 4.67
N ALA A 393 -2.47 -24.47 5.40
CA ALA A 393 -3.71 -23.95 4.80
C ALA A 393 -3.79 -22.41 4.88
N SER A 394 -2.88 -21.78 5.63
CA SER A 394 -2.82 -20.33 5.80
C SER A 394 -4.12 -19.70 6.31
N VAL A 395 -4.92 -20.45 7.07
CA VAL A 395 -6.13 -19.98 7.75
C VAL A 395 -5.85 -19.83 9.25
N TYR A 396 -6.43 -18.77 9.83
CA TYR A 396 -6.45 -18.52 11.26
C TYR A 396 -7.85 -18.78 11.83
N LEU A 397 -7.91 -19.40 13.01
CA LEU A 397 -9.11 -19.38 13.85
C LEU A 397 -8.88 -18.42 15.01
N GLU A 398 -9.86 -17.55 15.24
CA GLU A 398 -9.92 -16.68 16.42
C GLU A 398 -10.89 -17.33 17.42
N LEU A 399 -10.35 -17.90 18.49
CA LEU A 399 -11.13 -18.57 19.53
C LEU A 399 -11.48 -17.55 20.62
N MET A 400 -12.76 -17.34 20.88
CA MET A 400 -13.22 -16.38 21.88
C MET A 400 -14.07 -17.03 22.97
N LYS A 401 -13.75 -16.69 24.22
CA LYS A 401 -14.59 -17.02 25.39
C LYS A 401 -14.98 -15.73 26.10
N TYR A 402 -16.25 -15.39 26.05
CA TYR A 402 -16.80 -14.29 26.85
C TYR A 402 -17.04 -14.75 28.29
N HIS A 403 -16.40 -14.08 29.24
CA HIS A 403 -16.70 -14.21 30.68
C HIS A 403 -17.86 -13.29 31.07
N THR A 404 -17.89 -12.09 30.47
CA THR A 404 -19.02 -11.15 30.54
C THR A 404 -19.14 -10.45 29.18
N PRO A 405 -20.34 -10.26 28.62
CA PRO A 405 -21.60 -10.88 29.03
C PRO A 405 -21.58 -12.40 28.81
N VAL A 406 -22.36 -13.14 29.62
CA VAL A 406 -22.48 -14.60 29.47
C VAL A 406 -23.55 -14.90 28.41
N GLY A 407 -23.12 -15.48 27.28
CA GLY A 407 -24.01 -15.95 26.21
C GLY A 407 -24.63 -17.32 26.48
N THR A 408 -25.38 -17.85 25.51
CA THR A 408 -25.84 -19.25 25.54
C THR A 408 -24.67 -20.21 25.29
N THR A 409 -24.66 -21.34 25.98
CA THR A 409 -23.70 -22.44 25.79
C THR A 409 -24.28 -23.61 25.01
N GLU A 410 -25.58 -23.54 24.68
CA GLU A 410 -26.23 -24.54 23.85
C GLU A 410 -25.93 -24.28 22.38
N ILE A 411 -25.40 -25.29 21.68
CA ILE A 411 -25.14 -25.24 20.24
C ILE A 411 -26.50 -25.15 19.52
N PRO A 412 -26.69 -24.19 18.59
CA PRO A 412 -27.92 -24.10 17.84
C PRO A 412 -28.16 -25.35 16.99
N PRO A 413 -29.44 -25.68 16.66
CA PRO A 413 -29.73 -26.80 15.77
C PRO A 413 -28.98 -26.66 14.45
N GLN A 414 -28.38 -27.77 13.99
CA GLN A 414 -27.59 -27.76 12.75
C GLN A 414 -28.48 -27.53 11.52
N PRO A 415 -28.24 -26.44 10.76
CA PRO A 415 -28.94 -26.25 9.49
C PRO A 415 -28.44 -27.26 8.46
N LYS A 416 -29.31 -27.64 7.52
CA LYS A 416 -28.88 -28.46 6.39
C LYS A 416 -28.09 -27.61 5.40
N THR A 417 -27.20 -28.25 4.65
CA THR A 417 -26.33 -27.57 3.68
C THR A 417 -27.13 -26.77 2.63
N TYR A 418 -28.36 -27.17 2.31
CA TYR A 418 -29.24 -26.52 1.34
C TYR A 418 -30.30 -25.57 1.95
N ASP A 419 -30.33 -25.38 3.26
CA ASP A 419 -31.25 -24.43 3.89
C ASP A 419 -30.84 -22.98 3.55
N ILE A 420 -31.74 -22.01 3.75
CA ILE A 420 -31.47 -20.56 3.60
C ILE A 420 -30.93 -19.97 4.93
N GLY A 421 -29.99 -19.00 4.89
CA GLY A 421 -29.26 -18.52 6.10
C GLY A 421 -27.75 -18.29 5.89
N GLY A 422 -26.95 -18.13 6.97
CA GLY A 422 -25.51 -17.77 6.97
C GLY A 422 -24.51 -18.77 6.34
N PRO A 423 -23.22 -18.79 6.72
CA PRO A 423 -22.25 -19.73 6.15
C PRO A 423 -22.72 -21.18 6.36
N ARG A 424 -22.65 -22.00 5.30
CA ARG A 424 -23.10 -23.41 5.33
C ARG A 424 -22.00 -24.35 5.71
N HIS A 425 -20.80 -24.11 5.21
CA HIS A 425 -19.61 -24.87 5.57
C HIS A 425 -18.36 -24.01 5.36
N ILE A 426 -17.26 -24.45 5.97
CA ILE A 426 -15.90 -23.96 5.71
C ILE A 426 -15.12 -25.11 5.06
N ALA A 427 -14.51 -24.87 3.90
CA ALA A 427 -13.82 -25.90 3.13
C ALA A 427 -12.29 -25.84 3.29
N LEU A 428 -11.67 -27.00 3.43
CA LEU A 428 -10.22 -27.20 3.35
C LEU A 428 -9.86 -28.17 2.22
N GLU A 429 -8.83 -27.83 1.46
CA GLU A 429 -8.29 -28.71 0.42
C GLU A 429 -7.40 -29.80 1.04
N VAL A 430 -7.60 -31.05 0.61
CA VAL A 430 -6.84 -32.21 1.08
C VAL A 430 -6.30 -33.02 -0.08
N SER A 431 -5.16 -33.69 0.13
CA SER A 431 -4.54 -34.53 -0.90
C SER A 431 -5.17 -35.91 -1.03
N ASN A 432 -5.99 -36.32 -0.06
CA ASN A 432 -6.64 -37.63 -0.01
C ASN A 432 -7.87 -37.60 0.92
N CYS A 433 -9.06 -37.41 0.36
CA CYS A 433 -10.31 -37.38 1.12
C CYS A 433 -10.59 -38.69 1.85
N SER A 434 -10.23 -39.84 1.25
CA SER A 434 -10.50 -41.14 1.86
C SER A 434 -9.73 -41.35 3.16
N GLU A 435 -8.46 -40.97 3.19
CA GLU A 435 -7.65 -41.05 4.42
C GLU A 435 -8.13 -40.05 5.48
N VAL A 436 -8.40 -38.81 5.06
CA VAL A 436 -8.87 -37.76 5.99
C VAL A 436 -10.24 -38.13 6.58
N PHE A 437 -11.14 -38.71 5.77
CA PHE A 437 -12.44 -39.20 6.22
C PHE A 437 -12.30 -40.26 7.32
N ARG A 438 -11.46 -41.29 7.10
CA ARG A 438 -11.24 -42.36 8.10
C ARG A 438 -10.62 -41.80 9.37
N TYR A 439 -9.61 -40.93 9.24
CA TYR A 439 -8.99 -40.26 10.37
C TYR A 439 -10.00 -39.49 11.21
N LEU A 440 -10.81 -38.63 10.58
CA LEU A 440 -11.80 -37.80 11.26
C LEU A 440 -12.93 -38.61 11.88
N LYS A 441 -13.38 -39.71 11.24
CA LYS A 441 -14.44 -40.58 11.76
C LYS A 441 -14.07 -41.23 13.09
N GLU A 442 -12.77 -41.37 13.38
CA GLU A 442 -12.24 -41.94 14.63
C GLU A 442 -12.00 -40.89 15.74
N GLN A 443 -12.17 -39.59 15.45
CA GLN A 443 -11.89 -38.52 16.41
C GLN A 443 -13.06 -38.26 17.36
N GLU A 444 -12.76 -38.12 18.66
CA GLU A 444 -13.75 -37.65 19.64
C GLU A 444 -14.21 -36.21 19.33
N GLY A 445 -15.53 -35.98 19.41
CA GLY A 445 -16.16 -34.68 19.14
C GLY A 445 -16.28 -34.34 17.65
N VAL A 446 -16.11 -35.32 16.76
CA VAL A 446 -16.35 -35.22 15.32
C VAL A 446 -17.59 -36.04 14.98
N THR A 447 -18.52 -35.44 14.22
CA THR A 447 -19.71 -36.14 13.71
C THR A 447 -19.77 -35.99 12.19
N MET A 448 -19.85 -37.09 11.45
CA MET A 448 -20.09 -37.02 10.00
C MET A 448 -21.49 -36.46 9.74
N ILE A 449 -21.68 -35.71 8.65
CA ILE A 449 -23.00 -35.11 8.35
C ILE A 449 -24.10 -36.17 8.13
N ASP A 450 -23.69 -37.37 7.71
CA ASP A 450 -24.51 -38.56 7.56
C ASP A 450 -23.81 -39.68 8.36
N ASP A 451 -24.55 -40.25 9.32
CA ASP A 451 -24.07 -41.28 10.24
C ASP A 451 -24.22 -42.70 9.68
N SER A 452 -24.78 -42.85 8.47
CA SER A 452 -24.94 -44.15 7.84
C SER A 452 -23.59 -44.78 7.47
N ASP A 453 -23.54 -46.11 7.54
CA ASP A 453 -22.34 -46.89 7.19
C ASP A 453 -21.90 -46.70 5.73
N ASN A 454 -22.82 -46.25 4.86
CA ASN A 454 -22.55 -46.01 3.45
C ASN A 454 -22.00 -44.61 3.16
N TYR A 455 -21.96 -43.70 4.14
CA TYR A 455 -21.40 -42.38 3.91
C TYR A 455 -19.87 -42.45 3.84
N HIS A 456 -19.31 -42.06 2.70
CA HIS A 456 -17.88 -41.97 2.44
C HIS A 456 -17.64 -41.01 1.25
N PRO A 457 -16.46 -40.39 1.13
CA PRO A 457 -16.16 -39.56 -0.01
C PRO A 457 -16.12 -40.41 -1.28
N GLU A 458 -16.90 -40.00 -2.28
CA GLU A 458 -16.90 -40.59 -3.61
C GLU A 458 -16.43 -39.57 -4.64
N LYS A 459 -15.79 -40.06 -5.70
CA LYS A 459 -15.40 -39.21 -6.82
C LYS A 459 -16.64 -38.78 -7.59
N LEU A 460 -16.76 -37.48 -7.82
CA LEU A 460 -17.85 -36.91 -8.62
C LEU A 460 -17.76 -37.37 -10.09
N ASP A 461 -18.87 -37.82 -10.64
CA ASP A 461 -18.93 -38.21 -12.06
C ASP A 461 -18.60 -37.01 -12.96
N GLY A 462 -17.70 -37.22 -13.91
CA GLY A 462 -17.21 -36.16 -14.81
C GLY A 462 -16.18 -35.18 -14.22
N PHE A 463 -15.84 -35.26 -12.93
CA PHE A 463 -14.89 -34.34 -12.29
C PHE A 463 -13.75 -35.08 -11.56
N PRO A 464 -12.55 -34.49 -11.46
CA PRO A 464 -11.46 -35.05 -10.67
C PRO A 464 -11.60 -34.77 -9.17
N ILE A 465 -12.80 -34.46 -8.68
CA ILE A 465 -13.05 -33.95 -7.33
C ILE A 465 -13.74 -35.03 -6.48
N SER A 466 -13.35 -35.12 -5.22
CA SER A 466 -14.08 -35.86 -4.18
C SER A 466 -14.20 -34.96 -2.95
N PHE A 467 -15.27 -35.06 -2.18
CA PHE A 467 -15.40 -34.31 -0.93
C PHE A 467 -16.29 -35.02 0.09
N PHE A 468 -16.24 -34.57 1.34
CA PHE A 468 -17.21 -34.96 2.37
C PHE A 468 -17.36 -33.85 3.42
N TYR A 469 -18.44 -33.94 4.20
CA TYR A 469 -18.75 -33.00 5.27
C TYR A 469 -18.72 -33.66 6.64
N TRP A 470 -18.31 -32.89 7.65
CA TRP A 470 -18.40 -33.25 9.05
C TRP A 470 -18.71 -32.02 9.91
N ILE A 471 -19.13 -32.26 11.13
CA ILE A 471 -19.54 -31.24 12.10
C ILE A 471 -18.64 -31.38 13.32
N ASP A 472 -18.04 -30.26 13.73
CA ASP A 472 -17.19 -30.23 14.92
C ASP A 472 -18.00 -30.05 16.22
N LYS A 473 -17.30 -30.13 17.37
CA LYS A 473 -17.94 -30.02 18.68
C LYS A 473 -18.52 -28.63 18.99
N TYR A 474 -18.20 -27.61 18.21
CA TYR A 474 -18.72 -26.24 18.33
C TYR A 474 -19.87 -25.97 17.36
N GLY A 475 -20.20 -26.96 16.53
CA GLY A 475 -21.28 -26.89 15.56
C GLY A 475 -20.89 -26.22 14.25
N ILE A 476 -19.61 -26.18 13.90
CA ILE A 476 -19.18 -25.74 12.57
C ILE A 476 -19.24 -26.92 11.61
N GLN A 477 -19.87 -26.71 10.46
CA GLN A 477 -19.83 -27.66 9.36
C GLN A 477 -18.55 -27.41 8.52
N TRP A 478 -17.74 -28.44 8.37
CA TRP A 478 -16.49 -28.44 7.60
C TRP A 478 -16.64 -29.27 6.32
N GLU A 479 -16.01 -28.83 5.24
CA GLU A 479 -15.85 -29.58 3.99
C GLU A 479 -14.38 -29.95 3.78
N MET A 480 -14.11 -31.19 3.40
CA MET A 480 -12.78 -31.64 2.99
C MET A 480 -12.82 -31.99 1.51
N GLU A 481 -12.08 -31.26 0.68
CA GLU A 481 -12.13 -31.41 -0.78
C GLU A 481 -10.79 -31.87 -1.36
N GLU A 482 -10.80 -32.97 -2.11
CA GLU A 482 -9.67 -33.50 -2.87
C GLU A 482 -9.86 -33.22 -4.36
N GLY A 483 -8.75 -32.92 -5.06
CA GLY A 483 -8.73 -32.84 -6.53
C GLY A 483 -8.57 -31.43 -7.10
N ARG A 484 -8.54 -30.40 -6.23
CA ARG A 484 -8.12 -29.04 -6.61
C ARG A 484 -6.60 -28.91 -6.67
N ARG A 485 -6.13 -28.01 -7.55
CA ARG A 485 -4.70 -27.65 -7.60
C ARG A 485 -4.37 -26.76 -6.40
N VAL A 486 -3.71 -27.35 -5.41
CA VAL A 486 -3.23 -26.68 -4.20
C VAL A 486 -2.42 -25.43 -4.57
N GLY A 487 -2.77 -24.29 -3.97
CA GLY A 487 -2.00 -23.04 -4.10
C GLY A 487 -2.62 -21.96 -4.99
N THR A 488 -3.79 -22.20 -5.58
CA THR A 488 -4.61 -21.13 -6.17
C THR A 488 -5.77 -20.79 -5.24
N SER A 489 -5.49 -20.11 -4.12
CA SER A 489 -6.50 -19.37 -3.35
C SER A 489 -7.06 -18.15 -4.13
N ARG A 490 -6.96 -18.16 -5.47
CA ARG A 490 -7.48 -17.17 -6.39
C ARG A 490 -8.32 -17.87 -7.46
N GLY A 491 -9.62 -17.99 -7.15
CA GLY A 491 -10.65 -18.34 -8.12
C GLY A 491 -10.86 -19.84 -8.35
N ILE A 492 -12.12 -20.25 -8.34
CA ILE A 492 -12.58 -21.42 -9.08
C ILE A 492 -12.25 -21.12 -10.55
N ILE A 493 -11.40 -21.93 -11.19
CA ILE A 493 -11.16 -21.84 -12.64
C ILE A 493 -12.36 -22.43 -13.38
#